data_AF-A0A536YTK6-F1
#
_entry.id   AF-A0A536YTK6-F1
#
_cell.length_a   1.000
_cell.length_b   1.000
_cell.length_c   1.000
_cell.angle_alpha   90.00
_cell.angle_beta   90.00
_cell.angle_gamma   90.00
#
_symmetry.space_group_name_H-M   'P 1'
#
loop_
_entity.id
_entity.type
_entity.pdbx_description
1 polymer ?
#
loop_
_entity_poly.entity_id
_entity_poly.type
_entity_poly.pdbx_seq_one_letter_code
_entity_poly.pdbx_strand_id
1 'polypeptide(L)'
;MKRNGFTLIELLIVVVIIGILVAIAIPKFSNTKEKAYIASMKSDLRNLVTAEEGYFADSTAYTDITDCNTPPAPGSVAWCPSSGNAVDKIRLQQGGWTARVINANTAVKCAIYVGGANPLQPARPSDPEGVPVCQ
;
A
#
# COMPACT_ATOMS: atom_id res chain seq x y z
N MET A 1 -6.49 -28.71 52.67
CA MET A 1 -6.01 -28.41 51.30
C MET A 1 -4.95 -27.32 51.40
N LYS A 2 -3.68 -27.62 51.13
CA LYS A 2 -2.60 -26.60 51.09
C LYS A 2 -2.80 -25.73 49.85
N ARG A 3 -3.12 -24.45 50.05
CA ARG A 3 -3.06 -23.45 49.00
C ARG A 3 -1.60 -23.06 48.82
N ASN A 4 -0.97 -23.52 47.74
CA ASN A 4 0.33 -23.02 47.32
C ASN A 4 0.08 -21.63 46.71
N GLY A 5 0.28 -20.57 47.50
CA GLY A 5 0.21 -19.20 47.02
C GLY A 5 1.45 -18.87 46.20
N PHE A 6 1.25 -18.19 45.07
CA PHE A 6 2.33 -17.60 44.28
C PHE A 6 3.06 -16.56 45.15
N THR A 7 4.39 -16.52 45.09
CA THR A 7 5.13 -15.49 45.83
C THR A 7 5.04 -14.14 45.12
N LEU A 8 4.99 -13.05 45.89
CA LEU A 8 5.00 -11.69 45.32
C LEU A 8 6.25 -11.44 44.47
N ILE A 9 7.39 -12.03 44.86
CA ILE A 9 8.65 -11.89 44.14
C ILE A 9 8.64 -12.62 42.79
N GLU A 10 7.99 -13.78 42.69
CA GLU A 10 7.81 -14.48 41.41
C GLU A 10 6.94 -13.69 40.43
N LEU A 11 5.87 -13.04 40.91
CA LEU A 11 5.09 -12.16 40.04
C LEU A 11 5.87 -10.92 39.62
N LEU A 12 6.69 -10.36 40.52
CA LEU A 12 7.48 -9.17 40.24
C LEU A 12 8.53 -9.43 39.13
N ILE A 13 9.28 -10.53 39.21
CA ILE A 13 10.28 -10.83 38.17
C ILE A 13 9.63 -11.09 36.80
N VAL A 14 8.45 -11.74 36.78
CA VAL A 14 7.73 -12.02 35.53
C VAL A 14 7.27 -10.74 34.85
N VAL A 15 6.68 -9.79 35.59
CA VAL A 15 6.25 -8.52 34.98
C VAL A 15 7.43 -7.68 34.50
N VAL A 16 8.57 -7.74 35.19
CA VAL A 16 9.80 -7.06 34.74
C VAL A 16 10.30 -7.66 33.41
N ILE A 17 10.35 -8.98 33.30
CA ILE A 17 10.78 -9.65 32.06
C ILE A 17 9.82 -9.34 30.91
N ILE A 18 8.50 -9.43 31.13
CA ILE A 18 7.50 -9.09 30.11
C ILE A 18 7.63 -7.62 29.69
N GLY A 19 7.85 -6.70 30.65
CA GLY A 19 8.06 -5.28 30.37
C GLY A 19 9.24 -5.03 29.41
N ILE A 20 10.37 -5.71 29.63
CA ILE A 20 11.55 -5.61 28.77
C ILE A 20 11.25 -6.13 27.35
N LEU A 21 10.57 -7.27 27.24
CA LEU A 21 10.21 -7.86 25.94
C LEU A 21 9.26 -6.95 25.15
N VAL A 22 8.25 -6.40 25.81
CA VAL A 22 7.24 -5.52 25.20
C VAL A 22 7.87 -4.22 24.70
N ALA A 23 8.79 -3.63 25.46
CA ALA A 23 9.47 -2.39 25.09
C ALA A 23 10.21 -2.49 23.74
N ILE A 24 10.78 -3.66 23.42
CA ILE A 24 11.48 -3.90 22.15
C ILE A 24 10.49 -4.35 21.05
N ALA A 25 9.52 -5.18 21.41
CA ALA A 25 8.62 -5.81 20.44
C ALA A 25 7.65 -4.82 19.79
N ILE A 26 7.05 -3.89 20.55
CA ILE A 26 6.05 -2.94 20.04
C ILE A 26 6.58 -2.06 18.90
N PRO A 27 7.70 -1.30 19.07
CA PRO A 27 8.18 -0.42 18.01
C PRO A 27 8.60 -1.22 16.76
N LYS A 28 9.21 -2.40 16.94
CA LYS A 28 9.61 -3.27 15.84
C LYS A 28 8.40 -3.77 15.04
N PHE A 29 7.34 -4.18 15.73
CA PHE A 29 6.12 -4.66 15.10
C PHE A 29 5.40 -3.54 14.34
N SER A 30 5.31 -2.33 14.91
CA SER A 30 4.72 -1.18 14.23
C SER A 30 5.45 -0.83 12.94
N ASN A 31 6.79 -0.78 12.96
CA ASN A 31 7.59 -0.51 11.78
C ASN A 31 7.43 -1.60 10.70
N THR A 32 7.26 -2.86 11.12
CA THR A 32 7.05 -3.98 10.19
C THR A 32 5.69 -3.89 9.52
N LYS A 33 4.65 -3.53 10.27
CA LYS A 33 3.30 -3.27 9.73
C LYS A 33 3.32 -2.14 8.71
N GLU A 34 3.97 -1.02 9.02
CA GLU A 34 4.07 0.10 8.09
C GLU A 34 4.76 -0.29 6.78
N LYS A 35 5.87 -1.03 6.85
CA LYS A 35 6.52 -1.58 5.66
C LYS A 35 5.61 -2.51 4.85
N ALA A 36 4.76 -3.29 5.52
CA ALA A 36 3.79 -4.16 4.85
C ALA A 36 2.70 -3.36 4.12
N TYR A 37 2.18 -2.29 4.72
CA TYR A 37 1.23 -1.38 4.07
C TYR A 37 1.86 -0.69 2.85
N ILE A 38 3.10 -0.21 2.97
CA ILE A 38 3.81 0.38 1.83
C ILE A 38 4.04 -0.66 0.74
N ALA A 39 4.42 -1.88 1.09
CA ALA A 39 4.63 -2.96 0.12
C ALA A 39 3.34 -3.32 -0.62
N SER A 40 2.18 -3.37 0.07
CA SER A 40 0.90 -3.66 -0.58
C SER A 40 0.51 -2.54 -1.55
N MET A 41 0.64 -1.26 -1.16
CA MET A 41 0.37 -0.13 -2.05
C MET A 41 1.27 -0.15 -3.29
N LYS A 42 2.56 -0.47 -3.14
CA LYS A 42 3.48 -0.60 -4.28
C LYS A 42 3.09 -1.76 -5.20
N SER A 43 2.64 -2.88 -4.65
CA SER A 43 2.17 -4.03 -5.43
C SER A 43 0.92 -3.67 -6.23
N ASP A 44 -0.05 -3.00 -5.60
CA ASP A 44 -1.29 -2.58 -6.24
C ASP A 44 -1.00 -1.64 -7.42
N LEU A 45 -0.12 -0.66 -7.25
CA LEU A 45 0.28 0.26 -8.32
C LEU A 45 0.97 -0.46 -9.48
N ARG A 46 1.81 -1.48 -9.23
CA ARG A 46 2.42 -2.29 -10.29
C ARG A 46 1.38 -3.13 -11.03
N ASN A 47 0.43 -3.69 -10.31
CA ASN A 47 -0.68 -4.43 -10.91
C ASN A 47 -1.56 -3.51 -11.75
N LEU A 48 -1.74 -2.25 -11.34
CA LEU A 48 -2.47 -1.25 -12.12
C LEU A 48 -1.75 -0.97 -13.43
N VAL A 49 -0.41 -0.86 -13.43
CA VAL A 49 0.36 -0.74 -14.67
C VAL A 49 0.11 -1.90 -15.61
N THR A 50 0.22 -3.14 -15.13
CA THR A 50 -0.06 -4.32 -15.96
C THR A 50 -1.48 -4.28 -16.55
N ALA A 51 -2.46 -3.83 -15.77
CA ALA A 51 -3.85 -3.77 -16.21
C ALA A 51 -4.08 -2.66 -17.25
N GLU A 52 -3.50 -1.46 -17.05
CA GLU A 52 -3.54 -0.35 -17.99
C GLU A 52 -2.80 -0.68 -19.29
N GLU A 53 -1.65 -1.34 -19.24
CA GLU A 53 -0.92 -1.78 -20.45
C GLU A 53 -1.72 -2.83 -21.23
N GLY A 54 -2.42 -3.74 -20.53
CA GLY A 54 -3.36 -4.67 -21.16
C GLY A 54 -4.51 -3.94 -21.85
N TYR A 55 -5.12 -2.96 -21.17
CA TYR A 55 -6.18 -2.14 -21.74
C TYR A 55 -5.71 -1.31 -22.94
N PHE A 56 -4.50 -0.76 -22.90
CA PHE A 56 -3.89 -0.01 -23.99
C PHE A 56 -3.64 -0.90 -25.22
N ALA A 57 -3.21 -2.15 -25.02
CA ALA A 57 -3.03 -3.09 -26.11
C ALA A 57 -4.32 -3.36 -26.90
N ASP A 58 -5.47 -3.36 -26.22
CA ASP A 58 -6.78 -3.62 -26.84
C ASP A 58 -7.45 -2.35 -27.39
N SER A 59 -7.29 -1.21 -26.71
CA SER A 59 -8.04 0.02 -26.99
C SER A 59 -7.22 1.17 -27.56
N THR A 60 -5.90 1.04 -27.62
CA THR A 60 -4.92 2.10 -27.99
C THR A 60 -5.04 3.38 -27.15
N ALA A 61 -5.63 3.28 -25.96
CA ALA A 61 -5.81 4.36 -25.01
C ALA A 61 -5.67 3.83 -23.57
N TYR A 62 -5.34 4.73 -22.64
CA TYR A 62 -5.41 4.46 -21.20
C TYR A 62 -6.77 4.93 -20.65
N THR A 63 -7.14 4.43 -19.47
CA THR A 63 -8.37 4.85 -18.78
C THR A 63 -8.07 5.35 -17.36
N ASP A 64 -8.93 6.19 -16.80
CA ASP A 64 -8.92 6.51 -15.37
C ASP A 64 -10.03 5.80 -14.60
N ILE A 65 -10.77 4.92 -15.27
CA ILE A 65 -11.89 4.16 -14.72
C ILE A 65 -11.42 2.73 -14.41
N THR A 66 -11.42 2.38 -13.14
CA THR A 66 -11.13 1.02 -12.66
C THR A 66 -12.41 0.29 -12.27
N ASP A 67 -12.51 -0.99 -12.61
CA ASP A 67 -13.59 -1.87 -12.20
C ASP A 67 -13.04 -3.17 -11.58
N CYS A 68 -13.74 -3.66 -10.57
CA CYS A 68 -13.42 -4.87 -9.86
C CYS A 68 -14.00 -6.15 -10.47
N ASN A 69 -14.80 -6.02 -11.53
CA ASN A 69 -15.39 -7.16 -12.22
C ASN A 69 -14.44 -7.77 -13.25
N THR A 70 -14.62 -9.07 -13.49
CA THR A 70 -13.99 -9.79 -14.60
C THR A 70 -15.08 -10.52 -15.40
N PRO A 71 -15.43 -10.06 -16.62
CA PRO A 71 -14.84 -8.93 -17.35
C PRO A 71 -15.20 -7.55 -16.73
N PRO A 72 -14.37 -6.52 -16.93
CA PRO A 72 -14.65 -5.17 -16.46
C PRO A 72 -15.74 -4.52 -17.31
N ALA A 73 -16.40 -3.49 -16.78
CA ALA A 73 -17.34 -2.68 -17.55
C ALA A 73 -16.67 -2.04 -18.79
N PRO A 74 -17.42 -1.81 -19.89
CA PRO A 74 -16.86 -1.17 -21.08
C PRO A 74 -16.21 0.18 -20.75
N GLY A 75 -14.97 0.38 -21.21
CA GLY A 75 -14.21 1.61 -20.96
C GLY A 75 -13.44 1.63 -19.63
N SER A 76 -13.42 0.52 -18.88
CA SER A 76 -12.72 0.41 -17.61
C SER A 76 -11.69 -0.72 -17.61
N VAL A 77 -10.69 -0.59 -16.73
CA VAL A 77 -9.66 -1.59 -16.50
C VAL A 77 -10.07 -2.54 -15.35
N ALA A 78 -9.85 -3.84 -15.52
CA ALA A 78 -10.10 -4.84 -14.47
C ALA A 78 -9.02 -4.78 -13.38
N TRP A 79 -9.21 -3.92 -12.38
CA TRP A 79 -8.28 -3.74 -11.29
C TRP A 79 -8.96 -3.24 -10.02
N CYS A 80 -8.55 -3.78 -8.87
CA CYS A 80 -8.96 -3.34 -7.55
C CYS A 80 -7.75 -3.08 -6.66
N PRO A 81 -7.81 -2.10 -5.75
CA PRO A 81 -6.86 -2.02 -4.66
C PRO A 81 -7.06 -3.20 -3.69
N SER A 82 -5.96 -3.66 -3.10
CA SER A 82 -5.95 -4.66 -2.03
C SER A 82 -6.68 -4.14 -0.77
N SER A 83 -7.12 -5.05 0.09
CA SER A 83 -7.80 -4.68 1.34
C SER A 83 -6.99 -3.68 2.18
N GLY A 84 -7.64 -2.60 2.61
CA GLY A 84 -7.03 -1.50 3.37
C GLY A 84 -6.35 -0.44 2.51
N ASN A 85 -6.14 -0.68 1.22
CA ASN A 85 -5.71 0.32 0.25
C ASN A 85 -6.93 0.95 -0.45
N ALA A 86 -6.76 2.18 -0.90
CA ALA A 86 -7.75 2.90 -1.70
C ALA A 86 -7.06 3.77 -2.75
N VAL A 87 -7.69 3.91 -3.90
CA VAL A 87 -7.29 4.90 -4.89
C VAL A 87 -7.59 6.29 -4.33
N ASP A 88 -6.57 7.14 -4.25
CA ASP A 88 -6.76 8.56 -3.94
C ASP A 88 -7.12 9.29 -5.25
N LYS A 89 -6.30 9.13 -6.31
CA LYS A 89 -6.55 9.74 -7.63
C LYS A 89 -5.92 8.91 -8.75
N ILE A 90 -6.62 8.84 -9.88
CA ILE A 90 -6.05 8.47 -11.20
C ILE A 90 -6.30 9.65 -12.14
N ARG A 91 -5.33 9.98 -12.98
CA ARG A 91 -5.45 11.06 -13.96
C ARG A 91 -4.82 10.64 -15.28
N LEU A 92 -5.61 10.73 -16.34
CA LEU A 92 -5.11 10.71 -17.71
C LEU A 92 -4.49 12.04 -18.08
N GLN A 93 -3.36 12.00 -18.79
CA GLN A 93 -2.68 13.16 -19.35
C GLN A 93 -2.23 12.85 -20.78
N GLN A 94 -1.79 13.86 -21.54
CA GLN A 94 -1.31 13.61 -22.90
C GLN A 94 -0.16 12.60 -22.89
N GLY A 95 -0.38 11.47 -23.55
CA GLY A 95 0.62 10.42 -23.73
C GLY A 95 0.91 9.58 -22.48
N GLY A 96 0.05 9.57 -21.45
CA GLY A 96 0.27 8.75 -20.26
C GLY A 96 -0.78 8.91 -19.17
N TRP A 97 -0.52 8.33 -18.01
CA TRP A 97 -1.38 8.43 -16.84
C TRP A 97 -0.58 8.44 -15.54
N THR A 98 -1.20 8.91 -14.46
CA THR A 98 -0.63 8.86 -13.12
C THR A 98 -1.69 8.44 -12.11
N ALA A 99 -1.28 7.65 -11.12
CA ALA A 99 -2.14 7.22 -10.04
C ALA A 99 -1.48 7.42 -8.67
N ARG A 100 -2.32 7.62 -7.66
CA ARG A 100 -1.94 7.62 -6.26
C ARG A 100 -2.86 6.72 -5.46
N VAL A 101 -2.27 5.86 -4.64
CA VAL A 101 -2.93 4.97 -3.70
C VAL A 101 -2.55 5.37 -2.28
N ILE A 102 -3.50 5.23 -1.36
CA ILE A 102 -3.36 5.46 0.08
C ILE A 102 -3.78 4.20 0.84
N ASN A 103 -3.35 4.08 2.09
CA ASN A 103 -3.80 3.04 3.01
C ASN A 103 -4.37 3.68 4.27
N ALA A 104 -5.49 3.19 4.78
CA ALA A 104 -6.17 3.77 5.94
C ALA A 104 -5.34 3.70 7.25
N ASN A 105 -4.30 2.88 7.30
CA ASN A 105 -3.50 2.60 8.49
C ASN A 105 -2.10 3.26 8.47
N THR A 106 -1.78 4.05 7.45
CA THR A 106 -0.52 4.84 7.40
C THR A 106 -0.76 6.21 6.76
N ALA A 107 0.06 7.19 7.14
CA ALA A 107 0.06 8.51 6.52
C ALA A 107 0.83 8.53 5.17
N VAL A 108 1.64 7.51 4.90
CA VAL A 108 2.44 7.39 3.67
C VAL A 108 1.51 7.21 2.48
N LYS A 109 1.78 7.96 1.41
CA LYS A 109 1.08 7.83 0.13
C LYS A 109 2.02 7.24 -0.90
N CYS A 110 1.50 6.47 -1.84
CA CYS A 110 2.29 5.93 -2.95
C CYS A 110 1.74 6.43 -4.28
N ALA A 111 2.62 6.92 -5.15
CA ALA A 111 2.25 7.35 -6.49
C ALA A 111 3.12 6.66 -7.55
N ILE A 112 2.54 6.52 -8.73
CA ILE A 112 3.20 6.03 -9.95
C ILE A 112 2.75 6.88 -11.13
N TYR A 113 3.57 6.91 -12.15
CA TYR A 113 3.22 7.51 -13.43
C TYR A 113 3.85 6.70 -14.57
N VAL A 114 3.17 6.72 -15.71
CA VAL A 114 3.53 6.04 -16.95
C VAL A 114 3.29 7.01 -18.11
N GLY A 115 4.16 6.97 -19.11
CA GLY A 115 4.18 7.84 -20.27
C GLY A 115 4.50 9.30 -19.95
N GLY A 116 4.06 10.20 -20.83
CA GLY A 116 4.28 11.65 -20.73
C GLY A 116 3.50 12.36 -19.61
N ALA A 117 2.95 11.62 -18.65
CA ALA A 117 2.15 12.19 -17.57
C ALA A 117 3.01 12.86 -16.50
N ASN A 118 2.59 14.06 -16.08
CA ASN A 118 3.14 14.72 -14.91
C ASN A 118 2.75 13.95 -13.64
N PRO A 119 3.72 13.51 -12.82
CA PRO A 119 3.46 12.71 -11.64
C PRO A 119 2.73 13.47 -10.55
N LEU A 120 1.98 12.72 -9.76
CA LEU A 120 1.42 13.19 -8.50
C LEU A 120 2.42 12.94 -7.35
N GLN A 121 2.50 13.89 -6.42
CA GLN A 121 3.27 13.66 -5.18
C GLN A 121 2.80 12.38 -4.47
N PRO A 122 3.73 11.54 -3.98
CA PRO A 122 5.15 11.85 -3.76
C PRO A 122 6.08 11.67 -4.97
N ALA A 123 5.63 11.07 -6.07
CA ALA A 123 6.44 10.92 -7.27
C ALA A 123 6.74 12.29 -7.91
N ARG A 124 7.94 12.42 -8.48
CA ARG A 124 8.48 13.62 -9.11
C ARG A 124 8.93 13.31 -10.54
N PRO A 125 9.03 14.31 -11.43
CA PRO A 125 9.50 14.09 -12.80
C PRO A 125 10.94 13.55 -12.90
N SER A 126 11.72 13.63 -11.82
CA SER A 126 13.08 13.06 -11.74
C SER A 126 13.09 11.56 -11.39
N ASP A 127 11.99 11.01 -10.90
CA ASP A 127 11.91 9.61 -10.52
C ASP A 127 11.71 8.74 -11.77
N PRO A 128 12.22 7.49 -11.82
CA PRO A 128 11.98 6.62 -12.96
C PRO A 128 10.49 6.31 -13.18
N GLU A 129 10.08 6.31 -14.43
CA GLU A 129 8.73 5.92 -14.86
C GLU A 129 8.41 4.46 -14.46
N GLY A 130 7.14 4.16 -14.17
CA GLY A 130 6.70 2.80 -13.83
C GLY A 130 7.21 2.29 -12.47
N VAL A 131 7.89 3.13 -11.69
CA VAL A 131 8.38 2.78 -10.36
C VAL A 131 7.51 3.48 -9.30
N PRO A 132 6.82 2.71 -8.42
CA PRO A 132 6.09 3.30 -7.30
C PRO A 132 7.01 4.05 -6.32
N VAL A 133 6.74 5.33 -6.12
CA VAL A 133 7.39 6.18 -5.11
C VAL A 133 6.43 6.36 -3.94
N CYS A 134 6.93 6.21 -2.71
CA CYS A 134 6.11 6.36 -1.50
C CYS A 134 6.77 7.28 -0.49
N GLN A 135 6.00 8.22 0.05
CA GLN A 135 6.42 9.18 1.06
C GLN A 135 5.24 9.63 1.93
#